data_AF-A0A950KAM1-F1
#
_entry.id   AF-A0A950KAM1-F1
#
_cell.length_a   1.000
_cell.length_b   1.000
_cell.length_c   1.000
_cell.angle_alpha   90.00
_cell.angle_beta   90.00
_cell.angle_gamma   90.00
#
_symmetry.space_group_name_H-M   'P 1'
#
loop_
_entity.id
_entity.type
_entity.pdbx_description
1 polymer ?
#
loop_
_entity_poly.entity_id
_entity_poly.type
_entity_poly.pdbx_seq_one_letter_code
_entity_poly.pdbx_strand_id
1 'polypeptide(L)'
;MSKTDPLREVVADLDLQTDLWWLAMILAGFLSTFLAAFAFPGAGSFFAWLAVLVRLAIAVGISQQPFGAIFGRLLPFALVAGLFSIFGDHMLVNWTERAQRVYPDHTGVLLSSPLYIPLFWTCLIIEFGYTIIRLYGLAAKNGGGDLPFYGAMLAGGVIAGLWTACTDFWAVKARWWRYDTDGVILGGACALYVVIGTFFIFCAFLPVFRGYLTCAGSRVFASVRYGLIYGIVIFVSYIVAHMLVEHKI
;
A
#
# COMPACT_ATOMS: atom_id res chain seq x y z
N MET A 1 -20.83 -29.70 -0.02
CA MET A 1 -19.59 -29.32 0.70
C MET A 1 -19.59 -27.82 0.85
N SER A 2 -19.65 -27.30 2.08
CA SER A 2 -19.48 -25.88 2.36
C SER A 2 -18.10 -25.46 1.86
N LYS A 3 -18.01 -24.61 0.82
CA LYS A 3 -16.73 -24.02 0.42
C LYS A 3 -16.20 -23.25 1.63
N THR A 4 -15.09 -23.69 2.19
CA THR A 4 -14.34 -22.96 3.20
C THR A 4 -14.02 -21.56 2.66
N ASP A 5 -14.23 -20.54 3.47
CA ASP A 5 -13.93 -19.16 3.09
C ASP A 5 -12.42 -19.04 2.81
N PRO A 6 -11.98 -18.68 1.60
CA PRO A 6 -10.56 -18.75 1.21
C PRO A 6 -9.66 -17.84 2.04
N LEU A 7 -10.21 -16.79 2.66
CA LEU A 7 -9.47 -15.96 3.61
C LEU A 7 -9.14 -16.74 4.90
N ARG A 8 -10.02 -17.64 5.35
CA ARG A 8 -9.76 -18.48 6.53
C ARG A 8 -8.64 -19.49 6.27
N GLU A 9 -8.57 -20.02 5.05
CA GLU A 9 -7.46 -20.90 4.63
C GLU A 9 -6.14 -20.14 4.66
N VAL A 10 -6.11 -18.93 4.10
CA VAL A 10 -4.92 -18.07 4.16
C VAL A 10 -4.49 -17.78 5.61
N VAL A 11 -5.45 -17.46 6.49
CA VAL A 11 -5.16 -17.15 7.90
C VAL A 11 -4.61 -18.36 8.64
N ALA A 12 -5.09 -19.57 8.33
CA ALA A 12 -4.63 -20.80 8.97
C ALA A 12 -3.14 -21.08 8.68
N ASP A 13 -2.64 -20.61 7.53
CA ASP A 13 -1.25 -20.75 7.11
C ASP A 13 -0.31 -19.67 7.68
N LEU A 14 -0.83 -18.71 8.48
CA LEU A 14 -0.01 -17.64 9.05
C LEU A 14 0.69 -18.07 10.35
N ASP A 15 2.02 -18.08 10.32
CA ASP A 15 2.87 -18.46 11.46
C ASP A 15 3.80 -17.32 11.92
N LEU A 16 4.54 -17.59 13.00
CA LEU A 16 5.51 -16.64 13.57
C LEU A 16 6.63 -16.27 12.57
N GLN A 17 7.03 -17.18 11.69
CA GLN A 17 8.08 -16.87 10.70
C GLN A 17 7.58 -15.84 9.70
N THR A 18 6.35 -15.97 9.22
CA THR A 18 5.73 -14.95 8.35
C THR A 18 5.59 -13.60 9.04
N ASP A 19 5.21 -13.57 10.33
CA ASP A 19 5.09 -12.33 11.12
C ASP A 19 6.46 -11.63 11.25
N LEU A 20 7.52 -12.37 11.57
CA LEU A 20 8.88 -11.82 11.73
C LEU A 20 9.41 -11.22 10.44
N TRP A 21 9.15 -11.88 9.32
CA TRP A 21 9.57 -11.42 8.01
C TRP A 21 8.76 -10.22 7.50
N TRP A 22 7.45 -10.20 7.76
CA TRP A 22 6.62 -9.01 7.56
C TRP A 22 7.17 -7.82 8.39
N LEU A 23 7.51 -8.05 9.65
CA LEU A 23 8.09 -7.02 10.51
C LEU A 23 9.44 -6.52 9.96
N ALA A 24 10.29 -7.43 9.46
CA ALA A 24 11.55 -7.06 8.83
C ALA A 24 11.34 -6.15 7.60
N MET A 25 10.30 -6.37 6.79
CA MET A 25 9.96 -5.49 5.67
C MET A 25 9.60 -4.07 6.15
N ILE A 26 8.73 -3.96 7.14
CA ILE A 26 8.32 -2.67 7.71
C ILE A 26 9.52 -1.94 8.30
N LEU A 27 10.35 -2.63 9.09
CA LEU A 27 11.54 -2.05 9.71
C LEU A 27 12.56 -1.60 8.66
N ALA A 28 12.75 -2.35 7.57
CA ALA A 28 13.64 -1.95 6.48
C ALA A 28 13.16 -0.68 5.77
N GLY A 29 11.86 -0.56 5.50
CA GLY A 29 11.25 0.64 4.94
C GLY A 29 11.37 1.85 5.88
N PHE A 30 11.02 1.66 7.15
CA PHE A 30 11.14 2.68 8.19
C PHE A 30 12.58 3.17 8.35
N LEU A 31 13.55 2.24 8.51
CA LEU A 31 14.96 2.58 8.68
C LEU A 31 15.51 3.34 7.47
N SER A 32 15.19 2.92 6.25
CA SER A 32 15.64 3.59 5.04
C SER A 32 15.09 5.02 4.95
N THR A 33 13.81 5.20 5.26
CA THR A 33 13.16 6.53 5.26
C THR A 33 13.73 7.43 6.36
N PHE A 34 13.96 6.87 7.56
CA PHE A 34 14.57 7.57 8.68
C PHE A 34 16.01 8.02 8.37
N LEU A 35 16.85 7.14 7.84
CA LEU A 35 18.21 7.49 7.45
C LEU A 35 18.23 8.60 6.38
N ALA A 36 17.34 8.52 5.39
CA ALA A 36 17.20 9.56 4.38
C ALA A 36 16.79 10.92 4.96
N ALA A 37 15.87 10.91 5.94
CA ALA A 37 15.30 12.11 6.53
C ALA A 37 16.23 12.81 7.54
N PHE A 38 17.06 12.05 8.27
CA PHE A 38 17.80 12.57 9.41
C PHE A 38 19.32 12.43 9.31
N ALA A 39 19.83 11.37 8.68
CA ALA A 39 21.27 11.10 8.63
C ALA A 39 21.91 11.54 7.30
N PHE A 40 21.18 11.42 6.19
CA PHE A 40 21.69 11.69 4.84
C PHE A 40 20.77 12.61 4.03
N PRO A 41 20.51 13.85 4.50
CA PRO A 41 19.66 14.81 3.80
C PRO A 41 20.32 15.21 2.47
N GLY A 42 19.87 14.61 1.37
CA GLY A 42 20.46 14.76 0.03
C GLY A 42 20.53 13.46 -0.75
N ALA A 43 20.49 12.32 -0.06
CA ALA A 43 20.45 10.99 -0.67
C ALA A 43 19.03 10.42 -0.79
N GLY A 44 18.00 11.28 -0.83
CA GLY A 44 16.58 10.89 -0.78
C GLY A 44 16.21 9.79 -1.78
N SER A 45 16.49 10.01 -3.06
CA SER A 45 16.19 9.04 -4.13
C SER A 45 16.93 7.71 -3.97
N PHE A 46 18.18 7.75 -3.49
CA PHE A 46 18.95 6.53 -3.21
C PHE A 46 18.26 5.70 -2.12
N PHE A 47 17.86 6.33 -1.01
CA PHE A 47 17.17 5.63 0.07
C PHE A 47 15.74 5.22 -0.30
N ALA A 48 15.05 5.94 -1.19
CA ALA A 48 13.76 5.51 -1.74
C ALA A 48 13.91 4.19 -2.51
N TRP A 49 14.91 4.11 -3.40
CA TRP A 49 15.25 2.87 -4.11
C TRP A 49 15.68 1.76 -3.17
N LEU A 50 16.58 2.04 -2.22
CA LEU A 50 17.01 1.06 -1.23
C LEU A 50 15.83 0.51 -0.44
N ALA A 51 14.93 1.38 0.02
CA ALA A 51 13.74 1.00 0.76
C ALA A 51 12.87 0.02 -0.05
N VAL A 52 12.58 0.30 -1.33
CA VAL A 52 11.73 -0.59 -2.14
C VAL A 52 12.45 -1.87 -2.55
N LEU A 53 13.73 -1.81 -2.93
CA LEU A 53 14.48 -2.97 -3.40
C LEU A 53 14.71 -3.99 -2.29
N VAL A 54 15.07 -3.55 -1.08
CA VAL A 54 15.25 -4.45 0.07
C VAL A 54 13.94 -5.13 0.43
N ARG A 55 12.84 -4.37 0.52
CA ARG A 55 11.53 -4.93 0.84
C ARG A 55 11.02 -5.92 -0.22
N LEU A 56 11.21 -5.61 -1.49
CA LEU A 56 10.88 -6.53 -2.59
C LEU A 56 11.75 -7.79 -2.56
N ALA A 57 13.06 -7.65 -2.31
CA ALA A 57 13.95 -8.81 -2.19
C ALA A 57 13.51 -9.73 -1.05
N ILE A 58 13.13 -9.16 0.10
CA ILE A 58 12.56 -9.90 1.22
C ILE A 58 11.26 -10.61 0.78
N ALA A 59 10.29 -9.90 0.22
CA ALA A 59 9.01 -10.47 -0.22
C ALA A 59 9.18 -11.59 -1.25
N VAL A 60 10.06 -11.40 -2.24
CA VAL A 60 10.42 -12.43 -3.23
C VAL A 60 11.06 -13.62 -2.54
N GLY A 61 12.08 -13.41 -1.70
CA GLY A 61 12.78 -14.50 -1.01
C GLY A 61 11.85 -15.34 -0.13
N ILE A 62 10.97 -14.70 0.63
CA ILE A 62 9.99 -15.38 1.47
C ILE A 62 8.95 -16.10 0.63
N SER A 63 8.49 -15.53 -0.49
CA SER A 63 7.47 -16.15 -1.33
C SER A 63 7.84 -17.55 -1.86
N GLN A 64 9.14 -17.88 -1.83
CA GLN A 64 9.69 -19.17 -2.24
C GLN A 64 9.89 -20.15 -1.07
N GLN A 65 9.60 -19.73 0.16
CA GLN A 65 9.74 -20.56 1.36
C GLN A 65 8.44 -21.31 1.68
N PRO A 66 8.51 -22.47 2.39
CA PRO A 66 7.32 -23.25 2.77
C PRO A 66 6.29 -22.45 3.60
N PHE A 67 6.77 -21.57 4.48
CA PHE A 67 5.92 -20.68 5.29
C PHE A 67 5.46 -19.43 4.52
N GLY A 68 6.03 -19.14 3.35
CA GLY A 68 5.79 -17.90 2.61
C GLY A 68 4.58 -17.90 1.67
N ALA A 69 3.65 -18.85 1.84
CA ALA A 69 2.53 -19.03 0.92
C ALA A 69 1.71 -17.74 0.72
N ILE A 70 1.49 -16.96 1.79
CA ILE A 70 0.78 -15.69 1.70
C ILE A 70 1.55 -14.64 0.88
N PHE A 71 2.88 -14.56 1.02
CA PHE A 71 3.70 -13.68 0.19
C PHE A 71 3.67 -14.11 -1.28
N GLY A 72 3.64 -15.42 -1.55
CA GLY A 72 3.42 -15.96 -2.91
C GLY A 72 2.06 -15.62 -3.53
N ARG A 73 1.07 -15.23 -2.71
CA ARG A 73 -0.25 -14.74 -3.16
C ARG A 73 -0.28 -13.21 -3.27
N LEU A 74 0.24 -12.50 -2.27
CA LEU A 74 0.25 -11.03 -2.20
C LEU A 74 1.16 -10.42 -3.26
N LEU A 75 2.36 -10.98 -3.46
CA LEU A 75 3.37 -10.40 -4.35
C LEU A 75 2.88 -10.20 -5.80
N PRO A 76 2.36 -11.21 -6.52
CA PRO A 76 1.92 -11.00 -7.90
C PRO A 76 0.69 -10.08 -8.00
N PHE A 77 -0.23 -10.15 -7.02
CA PHE A 77 -1.37 -9.22 -6.93
C PHE A 77 -0.90 -7.78 -6.73
N ALA A 78 0.00 -7.55 -5.77
CA ALA A 78 0.54 -6.25 -5.41
C ALA A 78 1.42 -5.65 -6.50
N LEU A 79 2.18 -6.48 -7.24
CA LEU A 79 2.99 -6.01 -8.38
C LEU A 79 2.10 -5.40 -9.46
N VAL A 80 1.03 -6.10 -9.84
CA VAL A 80 0.09 -5.58 -10.85
C VAL A 80 -0.57 -4.31 -10.33
N ALA A 81 -1.13 -4.34 -9.11
CA ALA A 81 -1.77 -3.18 -8.54
C ALA A 81 -0.83 -1.98 -8.39
N GLY A 82 0.42 -2.23 -7.99
CA GLY A 82 1.49 -1.25 -7.89
C GLY A 82 1.83 -0.63 -9.23
N LEU A 83 1.91 -1.41 -10.31
CA LEU A 83 2.07 -0.86 -11.66
C LEU A 83 0.92 0.09 -12.05
N PHE A 84 -0.33 -0.27 -11.74
CA PHE A 84 -1.49 0.59 -12.03
C PHE A 84 -1.63 1.79 -11.07
N SER A 85 -0.93 1.80 -9.94
CA SER A 85 -0.90 2.97 -9.04
C SER A 85 -0.35 4.23 -9.72
N ILE A 86 0.41 4.07 -10.82
CA ILE A 86 0.96 5.18 -11.61
C ILE A 86 -0.12 6.15 -12.10
N PHE A 87 -1.34 5.67 -12.37
CA PHE A 87 -2.45 6.54 -12.79
C PHE A 87 -3.01 7.35 -11.63
N GLY A 88 -3.12 6.73 -10.45
CA GLY A 88 -3.47 7.43 -9.21
C GLY A 88 -2.44 8.51 -8.89
N ASP A 89 -1.16 8.19 -8.98
CA ASP A 89 -0.09 9.14 -8.69
C ASP A 89 0.03 10.25 -9.76
N HIS A 90 -0.19 9.94 -11.05
CA HIS A 90 -0.24 10.94 -12.12
C HIS A 90 -1.33 12.00 -11.86
N MET A 91 -2.49 11.60 -11.30
CA MET A 91 -3.52 12.54 -10.85
C MET A 91 -2.98 13.46 -9.74
N LEU A 92 -2.29 12.90 -8.74
CA LEU A 92 -1.72 13.67 -7.62
C LEU A 92 -0.65 14.67 -8.06
N VAL A 93 -0.01 14.41 -9.20
CA VAL A 93 1.05 15.26 -9.75
C VAL A 93 0.52 16.25 -10.76
N ASN A 94 -0.60 16.03 -11.46
CA ASN A 94 -1.00 16.94 -12.56
C ASN A 94 -2.43 17.44 -12.49
N TRP A 95 -3.32 16.79 -11.76
CA TRP A 95 -4.76 17.12 -11.77
C TRP A 95 -5.21 17.80 -10.49
N THR A 96 -4.48 17.61 -9.38
CA THR A 96 -4.78 18.31 -8.13
C THR A 96 -4.27 19.75 -8.21
N GLU A 97 -5.19 20.71 -8.20
CA GLU A 97 -4.88 22.14 -8.27
C GLU A 97 -4.23 22.67 -6.99
N ARG A 98 -4.48 22.02 -5.85
CA ARG A 98 -3.93 22.38 -4.54
C ARG A 98 -3.22 21.19 -3.94
N ALA A 99 -2.24 21.46 -3.08
CA ALA A 99 -1.43 20.42 -2.44
C ALA A 99 -0.86 19.39 -3.45
N GLN A 100 -0.46 19.86 -4.62
CA GLN A 100 0.08 19.03 -5.69
C GLN A 100 1.37 18.36 -5.26
N ARG A 101 1.52 17.06 -5.55
CA ARG A 101 2.75 16.34 -5.26
C ARG A 101 3.81 16.69 -6.32
N VAL A 102 4.99 17.10 -5.86
CA VAL A 102 6.12 17.47 -6.72
C VAL A 102 7.33 16.59 -6.40
N TYR A 103 7.84 15.91 -7.42
CA TYR A 103 9.01 15.05 -7.33
C TYR A 103 10.32 15.77 -7.71
N PRO A 104 11.50 15.29 -7.25
CA PRO A 104 12.79 15.88 -7.62
C PRO A 104 13.15 15.68 -9.10
N ASP A 105 13.78 16.70 -9.70
CA ASP A 105 14.12 16.80 -11.14
C ASP A 105 15.06 15.71 -11.68
N HIS A 106 15.78 14.99 -10.81
CA HIS A 106 16.78 13.98 -11.20
C HIS A 106 16.30 12.53 -11.03
N THR A 107 14.99 12.31 -10.99
CA THR A 107 14.43 10.96 -10.91
C THR A 107 13.97 10.48 -12.28
N GLY A 108 14.32 9.24 -12.65
CA GLY A 108 13.72 8.60 -13.83
C GLY A 108 12.22 8.45 -13.59
N VAL A 109 11.40 9.06 -14.44
CA VAL A 109 9.94 9.10 -14.31
C VAL A 109 9.24 8.16 -15.30
N LEU A 110 8.13 7.58 -14.86
CA LEU A 110 7.12 6.96 -15.71
C LEU A 110 5.85 7.79 -15.61
N LEU A 111 5.34 8.27 -16.74
CA LEU A 111 4.33 9.34 -16.78
C LEU A 111 4.80 10.59 -16.01
N SER A 112 4.46 10.70 -14.73
CA SER A 112 4.80 11.85 -13.88
C SER A 112 5.40 11.47 -12.53
N SER A 113 5.64 10.17 -12.31
CA SER A 113 6.07 9.65 -11.02
C SER A 113 7.41 8.94 -11.16
N PRO A 114 8.30 9.03 -10.16
CA PRO A 114 9.52 8.24 -10.14
C PRO A 114 9.24 6.74 -10.32
N LEU A 115 10.13 6.04 -11.02
CA LEU A 115 10.00 4.60 -11.28
C LEU A 115 9.93 3.73 -10.01
N TYR A 116 10.39 4.24 -8.87
CA TYR A 116 10.26 3.53 -7.60
C TYR A 116 8.83 3.58 -7.02
N ILE A 117 7.95 4.49 -7.46
CA ILE A 117 6.60 4.66 -6.89
C ILE A 117 5.71 3.42 -7.10
N PRO A 118 5.63 2.82 -8.30
CA PRO A 118 4.91 1.55 -8.47
C PRO A 118 5.41 0.41 -7.56
N LEU A 119 6.72 0.37 -7.34
CA LEU A 119 7.37 -0.62 -6.48
C LEU A 119 7.12 -0.31 -4.99
N PHE A 120 7.07 0.96 -4.63
CA PHE A 120 6.71 1.43 -3.30
C PHE A 120 5.27 1.03 -2.97
N TRP A 121 4.33 1.24 -3.90
CA TRP A 121 2.96 0.76 -3.77
C TRP A 121 2.87 -0.76 -3.65
N THR A 122 3.65 -1.50 -4.43
CA THR A 122 3.74 -2.95 -4.29
C THR A 122 4.10 -3.34 -2.85
N CYS A 123 5.12 -2.69 -2.26
CA CYS A 123 5.52 -2.93 -0.87
C CYS A 123 4.39 -2.60 0.11
N LEU A 124 3.76 -1.43 -0.02
CA LEU A 124 2.65 -1.03 0.86
C LEU A 124 1.46 -1.99 0.78
N ILE A 125 1.10 -2.46 -0.41
CA ILE A 125 0.01 -3.42 -0.59
C ILE A 125 0.33 -4.75 0.08
N ILE A 126 1.58 -5.21 0.03
CA ILE A 126 2.00 -6.42 0.74
C ILE A 126 1.98 -6.20 2.26
N GLU A 127 2.59 -5.11 2.74
CA GLU A 127 2.71 -4.79 4.17
C GLU A 127 1.34 -4.64 4.82
N PHE A 128 0.50 -3.76 4.30
CA PHE A 128 -0.85 -3.54 4.84
C PHE A 128 -1.79 -4.68 4.50
N GLY A 129 -1.67 -5.30 3.33
CA GLY A 129 -2.47 -6.46 2.98
C GLY A 129 -2.26 -7.60 3.98
N TYR A 130 -1.00 -7.86 4.35
CA TYR A 130 -0.67 -8.81 5.41
C TYR A 130 -1.28 -8.40 6.76
N THR A 131 -1.10 -7.13 7.17
CA THR A 131 -1.68 -6.62 8.43
C THR A 131 -3.19 -6.83 8.48
N ILE A 132 -3.90 -6.50 7.40
CA ILE A 132 -5.35 -6.60 7.32
C ILE A 132 -5.82 -8.05 7.38
N ILE A 133 -5.12 -8.96 6.71
CA ILE A 133 -5.42 -10.40 6.78
C ILE A 133 -5.16 -10.94 8.20
N ARG A 134 -4.09 -10.48 8.87
CA ARG A 134 -3.80 -10.85 10.26
C ARG A 134 -4.89 -10.35 11.22
N LEU A 135 -5.34 -9.10 11.06
CA LEU A 135 -6.46 -8.54 11.82
C LEU A 135 -7.75 -9.32 11.59
N TYR A 136 -8.06 -9.67 10.34
CA TYR A 136 -9.19 -10.55 10.02
C TYR A 136 -9.07 -11.88 10.75
N GLY A 137 -7.91 -12.52 10.73
CA GLY A 137 -7.69 -13.80 11.41
C GLY A 137 -7.88 -13.73 12.91
N LEU A 138 -7.37 -12.67 13.56
CA LEU A 138 -7.56 -12.44 14.99
C LEU A 138 -9.04 -12.23 15.35
N ALA A 139 -9.75 -11.43 14.55
CA ALA A 139 -11.17 -11.17 14.77
C ALA A 139 -12.05 -12.40 14.48
N ALA A 140 -11.75 -13.14 13.42
CA ALA A 140 -12.50 -14.31 12.98
C ALA A 140 -12.32 -15.52 13.91
N LYS A 141 -11.26 -15.55 14.73
CA LYS A 141 -11.05 -16.59 15.75
C LYS A 141 -12.15 -16.61 16.82
N ASN A 142 -12.67 -15.43 17.17
CA ASN A 142 -13.61 -15.24 18.27
C ASN A 142 -15.02 -14.83 17.82
N GLY A 143 -15.24 -14.63 16.51
CA GLY A 143 -16.50 -14.11 15.96
C GLY A 143 -17.06 -14.96 14.82
N GLY A 144 -18.38 -15.12 14.80
CA GLY A 144 -19.12 -15.64 13.64
C GLY A 144 -19.62 -14.51 12.73
N GLY A 145 -19.98 -14.84 11.49
CA GLY A 145 -20.57 -13.91 10.52
C GLY A 145 -19.56 -12.97 9.84
N ASP A 146 -20.07 -11.90 9.22
CA ASP A 146 -19.28 -10.96 8.40
C ASP A 146 -18.64 -9.81 9.21
N LEU A 147 -18.95 -9.69 10.50
CA LEU A 147 -18.42 -8.62 11.35
C LEU A 147 -16.88 -8.58 11.42
N PRO A 148 -16.15 -9.71 11.58
CA PRO A 148 -14.69 -9.73 11.52
C PRO A 148 -14.14 -9.19 10.20
N PHE A 149 -14.84 -9.45 9.09
CA PHE A 149 -14.43 -9.03 7.76
C PHE A 149 -14.53 -7.49 7.63
N TYR A 150 -15.69 -6.92 7.95
CA TYR A 150 -15.88 -5.46 7.91
C TYR A 150 -15.01 -4.73 8.94
N GLY A 151 -14.85 -5.31 10.14
CA GLY A 151 -13.99 -4.75 11.18
C GLY A 151 -12.53 -4.68 10.74
N ALA A 152 -12.00 -5.74 10.13
CA ALA A 152 -10.64 -5.77 9.61
C ALA A 152 -10.45 -4.80 8.42
N MET A 153 -11.44 -4.66 7.53
CA MET A 153 -11.41 -3.66 6.45
C MET A 153 -11.27 -2.24 7.00
N LEU A 154 -12.13 -1.86 7.95
CA LEU A 154 -12.15 -0.51 8.51
C LEU A 154 -10.88 -0.23 9.32
N ALA A 155 -10.50 -1.15 10.20
CA ALA A 155 -9.27 -1.03 10.98
C ALA A 155 -8.03 -0.95 10.08
N GLY A 156 -8.02 -1.75 9.01
CA GLY A 156 -7.01 -1.71 7.95
C GLY A 156 -6.86 -0.35 7.31
N GLY A 157 -7.97 0.23 6.86
CA GLY A 157 -7.99 1.58 6.29
C GLY A 157 -7.47 2.63 7.27
N VAL A 158 -7.90 2.59 8.53
CA VAL A 158 -7.44 3.54 9.57
C VAL A 158 -5.93 3.43 9.79
N ILE A 159 -5.44 2.21 9.99
CA ILE A 159 -4.00 1.96 10.19
C ILE A 159 -3.21 2.45 8.99
N ALA A 160 -3.65 2.13 7.77
CA ALA A 160 -2.96 2.54 6.56
C ALA A 160 -2.96 4.07 6.38
N GLY A 161 -4.08 4.75 6.60
CA GLY A 161 -4.16 6.21 6.53
C GLY A 161 -3.23 6.88 7.53
N LEU A 162 -3.28 6.48 8.81
CA LEU A 162 -2.41 7.03 9.86
C LEU A 162 -0.93 6.76 9.58
N TRP A 163 -0.60 5.54 9.15
CA TRP A 163 0.77 5.21 8.77
C TRP A 163 1.23 6.04 7.57
N THR A 164 0.38 6.22 6.56
CA THR A 164 0.69 7.08 5.43
C THR A 164 1.01 8.49 5.89
N ALA A 165 0.21 9.10 6.78
CA ALA A 165 0.50 10.43 7.32
C ALA A 165 1.91 10.53 7.94
N CYS A 166 2.30 9.52 8.74
CA CYS A 166 3.64 9.43 9.32
C CYS A 166 4.74 9.27 8.26
N THR A 167 4.55 8.35 7.31
CA THR A 167 5.55 8.12 6.25
C THR A 167 5.70 9.30 5.32
N ASP A 168 4.62 10.02 5.03
CA ASP A 168 4.62 11.18 4.14
C ASP A 168 5.41 12.32 4.78
N PHE A 169 5.26 12.52 6.10
CA PHE A 169 6.09 13.45 6.86
C PHE A 169 7.60 13.15 6.72
N TRP A 170 8.01 11.88 6.88
CA TRP A 170 9.42 11.51 6.71
C TRP A 170 9.87 11.57 5.26
N ALA A 171 9.02 11.22 4.30
CA ALA A 171 9.33 11.28 2.87
C ALA A 171 9.56 12.72 2.40
N VAL A 172 8.74 13.67 2.85
CA VAL A 172 8.95 15.10 2.60
C VAL A 172 10.27 15.57 3.23
N LYS A 173 10.55 15.17 4.47
CA LYS A 173 11.83 15.49 5.13
C LYS A 173 13.03 14.89 4.39
N ALA A 174 12.88 13.67 3.89
CA ALA A 174 13.86 12.97 3.06
C ALA A 174 13.96 13.49 1.62
N ARG A 175 13.14 14.49 1.24
CA ARG A 175 13.05 15.05 -0.11
C ARG A 175 12.73 14.01 -1.18
N TRP A 176 11.92 13.01 -0.84
CA TRP A 176 11.39 12.06 -1.82
C TRP A 176 10.36 12.73 -2.72
N TRP A 177 9.56 13.62 -2.14
CA TRP A 177 8.67 14.56 -2.81
C TRP A 177 8.44 15.77 -1.88
N ARG A 178 7.72 16.76 -2.38
CA ARG A 178 7.13 17.85 -1.60
C ARG A 178 5.68 18.06 -2.04
N TYR A 179 4.93 18.82 -1.26
CA TYR A 179 3.62 19.31 -1.68
C TYR A 179 3.70 20.81 -1.96
N ASP A 180 2.92 21.27 -2.92
CA ASP A 180 2.63 22.69 -3.05
C ASP A 180 1.80 23.16 -1.84
N THR A 181 2.00 24.41 -1.41
CA THR A 181 1.47 24.90 -0.12
C THR A 181 0.01 25.30 -0.15
N ASP A 182 -0.59 25.41 -1.34
CA ASP A 182 -1.91 26.03 -1.53
C ASP A 182 -3.12 25.13 -1.18
N GLY A 183 -2.92 24.05 -0.40
CA GLY A 183 -3.98 23.09 -0.02
C GLY A 183 -4.03 22.71 1.47
N VAL A 184 -4.90 21.76 1.82
CA VAL A 184 -5.05 21.28 3.21
C VAL A 184 -3.92 20.31 3.54
N ILE A 185 -2.82 20.86 4.06
CA ILE A 185 -1.64 20.10 4.46
C ILE A 185 -1.68 19.81 5.97
N LEU A 186 -1.75 18.52 6.32
CA LEU A 186 -1.60 18.02 7.68
C LEU A 186 -0.12 18.11 8.12
N GLY A 187 0.12 18.84 9.21
CA GLY A 187 1.45 18.99 9.81
C GLY A 187 2.49 19.63 8.89
N GLY A 188 2.06 20.35 7.84
CA GLY A 188 2.95 20.97 6.84
C GLY A 188 3.69 19.99 5.92
N ALA A 189 3.37 18.69 5.96
CA ALA A 189 4.13 17.68 5.22
C ALA A 189 3.28 16.60 4.54
N CYS A 190 1.98 16.49 4.82
CA CYS A 190 1.12 15.48 4.22
C CYS A 190 -0.18 16.10 3.73
N ALA A 191 -0.52 15.96 2.47
CA ALA A 191 -1.82 16.42 1.99
C ALA A 191 -2.94 15.55 2.59
N LEU A 192 -3.99 16.16 3.17
CA LEU A 192 -5.04 15.42 3.87
C LEU A 192 -5.77 14.42 2.96
N TYR A 193 -5.94 14.76 1.68
CA TYR A 193 -6.54 13.85 0.69
C TYR A 193 -5.72 12.57 0.50
N VAL A 194 -4.40 12.61 0.74
CA VAL A 194 -3.55 11.40 0.63
C VAL A 194 -3.88 10.42 1.75
N VAL A 195 -4.06 10.91 2.97
CA VAL A 195 -4.46 10.12 4.14
C VAL A 195 -5.83 9.48 3.92
N ILE A 196 -6.81 10.28 3.51
CA ILE A 196 -8.18 9.83 3.25
C ILE A 196 -8.23 8.86 2.06
N GLY A 197 -7.46 9.14 1.00
CA GLY A 197 -7.33 8.25 -0.15
C GLY A 197 -6.78 6.88 0.27
N THR A 198 -5.68 6.85 1.02
CA THR A 198 -5.12 5.59 1.54
C THR A 198 -6.12 4.83 2.41
N PHE A 199 -6.90 5.52 3.25
CA PHE A 199 -7.95 4.88 4.04
C PHE A 199 -8.92 4.09 3.15
N PHE A 200 -9.48 4.73 2.10
CA PHE A 200 -10.42 4.06 1.19
C PHE A 200 -9.77 2.92 0.40
N ILE A 201 -8.53 3.10 -0.05
CA ILE A 201 -7.76 2.07 -0.76
C ILE A 201 -7.70 0.79 0.07
N PHE A 202 -7.28 0.90 1.32
CA PHE A 202 -7.06 -0.28 2.17
C PHE A 202 -8.35 -0.80 2.82
N CYS A 203 -9.41 0.00 2.93
CA CYS A 203 -10.74 -0.54 3.20
C CYS A 203 -11.20 -1.49 2.10
N ALA A 204 -10.90 -1.20 0.84
CA ALA A 204 -11.27 -2.06 -0.29
C ALA A 204 -10.37 -3.30 -0.48
N PHE A 205 -9.29 -3.44 0.30
CA PHE A 205 -8.34 -4.55 0.17
C PHE A 205 -9.00 -5.92 0.30
N LEU A 206 -9.68 -6.20 1.43
CA LEU A 206 -10.22 -7.55 1.68
C LEU A 206 -11.26 -8.01 0.65
N PRO A 207 -12.24 -7.19 0.22
CA PRO A 207 -13.17 -7.58 -0.84
C PRO A 207 -12.48 -7.95 -2.14
N VAL A 208 -11.52 -7.13 -2.59
CA VAL A 208 -10.80 -7.35 -3.85
C VAL A 208 -9.89 -8.57 -3.73
N PHE A 209 -9.18 -8.71 -2.60
CA PHE A 209 -8.28 -9.84 -2.36
C PHE A 209 -9.05 -11.16 -2.20
N ARG A 210 -10.21 -11.17 -1.54
CA ARG A 210 -11.10 -12.33 -1.49
C ARG A 210 -11.53 -12.77 -2.89
N GLY A 211 -11.90 -11.81 -3.73
CA GLY A 211 -12.20 -12.07 -5.15
C GLY A 211 -11.02 -12.71 -5.87
N TYR A 212 -9.81 -12.16 -5.69
CA TYR A 212 -8.57 -12.71 -6.24
C TYR A 212 -8.35 -14.18 -5.85
N LEU A 213 -8.55 -14.52 -4.57
CA LEU A 213 -8.38 -15.89 -4.07
C LEU A 213 -9.42 -16.87 -4.64
N THR A 214 -10.63 -16.40 -4.95
CA THR A 214 -11.71 -17.23 -5.53
C THR A 214 -11.68 -17.32 -7.05
N CYS A 215 -10.83 -16.55 -7.71
CA CYS A 215 -10.84 -16.43 -9.16
C CYS A 215 -10.46 -17.76 -9.82
N ALA A 216 -11.33 -18.30 -10.66
CA ALA A 216 -10.98 -19.40 -11.54
C ALA A 216 -9.92 -18.96 -12.57
N GLY A 217 -9.03 -19.88 -12.95
CA GLY A 217 -7.98 -19.64 -13.95
C GLY A 217 -6.56 -19.71 -13.37
N SER A 218 -5.59 -19.27 -14.17
CA SER A 218 -4.19 -19.24 -13.73
C SER A 218 -3.95 -18.13 -12.70
N ARG A 219 -2.95 -18.31 -11.84
CA ARG A 219 -2.54 -17.29 -10.86
C ARG A 219 -2.18 -15.96 -11.53
N VAL A 220 -1.55 -16.02 -12.70
CA VAL A 220 -1.19 -14.83 -13.50
C VAL A 220 -2.45 -14.09 -13.93
N PHE A 221 -3.44 -14.80 -14.49
CA PHE A 221 -4.70 -14.18 -14.90
C PHE A 221 -5.45 -13.52 -13.73
N ALA A 222 -5.56 -14.22 -12.60
CA ALA A 222 -6.19 -13.68 -11.40
C ALA A 222 -5.45 -12.43 -10.89
N SER A 223 -4.11 -12.44 -10.90
CA SER A 223 -3.28 -11.31 -10.47
C SER A 223 -3.47 -10.10 -11.38
N VAL A 224 -3.48 -10.30 -12.69
CA VAL A 224 -3.73 -9.22 -13.67
C VAL A 224 -5.12 -8.63 -13.47
N ARG A 225 -6.16 -9.48 -13.42
CA ARG A 225 -7.55 -9.04 -13.28
C ARG A 225 -7.78 -8.25 -11.99
N TYR A 226 -7.40 -8.81 -10.85
CA TYR A 226 -7.69 -8.19 -9.56
C TYR A 226 -6.69 -7.08 -9.20
N GLY A 227 -5.45 -7.15 -9.70
CA GLY A 227 -4.51 -6.04 -9.61
C GLY A 227 -4.97 -4.82 -10.41
N LEU A 228 -5.53 -5.01 -11.62
CA LEU A 228 -6.18 -3.94 -12.38
C LEU A 228 -7.35 -3.32 -11.60
N ILE A 229 -8.25 -4.17 -11.07
CA ILE A 229 -9.39 -3.71 -10.25
C ILE A 229 -8.88 -2.90 -9.06
N TYR A 230 -7.84 -3.36 -8.37
CA TYR A 230 -7.27 -2.63 -7.24
C TYR A 230 -6.56 -1.33 -7.66
N GLY A 231 -5.95 -1.29 -8.85
CA GLY A 231 -5.43 -0.07 -9.46
C GLY A 231 -6.53 0.97 -9.71
N ILE A 232 -7.70 0.54 -10.19
CA ILE A 232 -8.89 1.40 -10.34
C ILE A 232 -9.35 1.90 -8.96
N VAL A 233 -9.36 1.03 -7.95
CA VAL A 233 -9.67 1.42 -6.56
C VAL A 233 -8.71 2.50 -6.07
N ILE A 234 -7.40 2.38 -6.33
CA ILE A 234 -6.40 3.41 -5.99
C ILE A 234 -6.75 4.75 -6.62
N PHE A 235 -7.00 4.75 -7.92
CA PHE A 235 -7.35 5.96 -8.66
C PHE A 235 -8.65 6.61 -8.16
N VAL A 236 -9.74 5.84 -8.04
CA VAL A 236 -11.04 6.34 -7.59
C VAL A 236 -10.98 6.84 -6.14
N SER A 237 -10.22 6.17 -5.28
CA SER A 237 -10.06 6.59 -3.87
C SER A 237 -9.41 7.96 -3.77
N TYR A 238 -8.41 8.26 -4.61
CA TYR A 238 -7.82 9.60 -4.65
C TYR A 238 -8.76 10.66 -5.20
N ILE A 239 -9.56 10.35 -6.22
CA ILE A 239 -10.61 11.26 -6.71
C ILE A 239 -11.59 11.60 -5.58
N VAL A 240 -12.14 10.58 -4.92
CA VAL A 240 -13.10 10.76 -3.83
C VAL A 240 -12.49 11.57 -2.69
N ALA A 241 -11.26 11.25 -2.28
CA ALA A 241 -10.58 11.96 -1.21
C ALA A 241 -10.32 13.43 -1.56
N HIS A 242 -9.91 13.71 -2.80
CA HIS A 242 -9.70 15.07 -3.28
C HIS A 242 -11.00 15.86 -3.31
N MET A 243 -12.10 15.27 -3.81
CA MET A 243 -13.44 15.90 -3.76
C MET A 243 -13.88 16.21 -2.33
N LEU A 244 -13.63 15.32 -1.36
CA LEU A 244 -14.02 15.53 0.04
C LEU A 244 -13.23 16.64 0.74
N VAL A 245 -11.97 16.87 0.34
CA VAL A 245 -11.08 17.82 1.00
C VAL A 245 -11.07 19.20 0.31
N GLU A 246 -11.15 19.22 -1.01
CA GLU A 246 -10.89 20.43 -1.80
C GLU A 246 -12.13 21.03 -2.45
N HIS A 247 -13.18 20.23 -2.69
CA HIS A 247 -14.49 20.77 -3.05
C HIS A 247 -15.30 20.98 -1.78
N LYS A 248 -15.23 22.20 -1.23
CA LYS A 248 -16.28 22.66 -0.31
C LYS A 248 -17.62 22.67 -1.05
N ILE A 249 -18.61 22.01 -0.47
CA ILE A 249 -20.03 22.38 -0.60
C ILE A 249 -20.21 23.79 -0.03
#